data_AF-A0A8J8MLT1-F1
#
_entry.id   AF-A0A8J8MLT1-F1
#
_cell.length_a   1.000
_cell.length_b   1.000
_cell.length_c   1.000
_cell.angle_alpha   90.00
_cell.angle_beta   90.00
_cell.angle_gamma   90.00
#
_symmetry.space_group_name_H-M   'P 1'
#
loop_
_entity.id
_entity.type
_entity.pdbx_description
1 polymer ?
#
loop_
_entity_poly.entity_id
_entity_poly.type
_entity_poly.pdbx_seq_one_letter_code
_entity_poly.pdbx_strand_id
1 'polypeptide(L)'
;MKDSQLGLQATITAYAETSEIAETVAYVYFGHMIDVIAFENDIAISLFTRNGQGNRNAKYLTRRRLEKADFIESFEIARRLEVEEPKLLRAIGWYSKGKNTENTFDKFFSYWNVIEILGKAYHTQTARTQKGVKNMIYQSFLDYFGSENEWNIPNVWIDIMYQKRNEVVHGGQDNTVEAINNFSGMVPKLEEISHRLAKNIFESKYNRRDFEYFDF
;
A
#
# COMPACT_ATOMS: atom_id res chain seq x y z
N MET A 1 -23.12 -4.68 -10.99
CA MET A 1 -22.35 -3.47 -11.38
C MET A 1 -22.96 -2.93 -12.66
N LYS A 2 -23.28 -1.63 -12.76
CA LYS A 2 -23.64 -0.99 -14.04
C LYS A 2 -22.36 -0.46 -14.66
N ASP A 3 -22.08 -0.82 -15.92
CA ASP A 3 -20.92 -0.31 -16.66
C ASP A 3 -21.05 1.21 -16.86
N SER A 4 -20.16 1.95 -16.21
CA SER A 4 -19.85 3.33 -16.63
C SER A 4 -18.49 3.29 -17.31
N GLN A 5 -18.31 4.05 -18.38
CA GLN A 5 -17.09 4.05 -19.20
C GLN A 5 -15.78 4.38 -18.46
N LEU A 6 -15.84 4.78 -17.17
CA LEU A 6 -14.70 5.27 -16.39
C LEU A 6 -14.63 4.71 -14.96
N GLY A 7 -15.50 3.77 -14.57
CA GLY A 7 -15.50 3.21 -13.21
C GLY A 7 -16.74 2.41 -12.88
N LEU A 8 -16.85 1.97 -11.62
CA LEU A 8 -17.97 1.18 -11.14
C LEU A 8 -18.79 1.92 -10.09
N GLN A 9 -20.09 1.66 -10.08
CA GLN A 9 -20.95 2.02 -8.96
C GLN A 9 -21.18 0.76 -8.11
N ALA A 10 -20.81 0.85 -6.83
CA ALA A 10 -21.04 -0.19 -5.83
C ALA A 10 -22.17 0.22 -4.88
N THR A 11 -22.95 -0.77 -4.44
CA THR A 11 -23.90 -0.64 -3.34
C THR A 11 -23.44 -1.58 -2.25
N ILE A 12 -23.14 -1.03 -1.08
CA ILE A 12 -22.66 -1.79 0.07
C ILE A 12 -23.81 -1.89 1.06
N THR A 13 -24.06 -3.09 1.56
CA THR A 13 -25.07 -3.34 2.59
C THR A 13 -24.34 -3.77 3.86
N ALA A 14 -24.52 -3.01 4.94
CA ALA A 14 -23.96 -3.32 6.25
C ALA A 14 -25.07 -3.31 7.30
N TYR A 15 -25.07 -4.31 8.17
CA TYR A 15 -26.00 -4.40 9.29
C TYR A 15 -25.36 -3.79 10.53
N ALA A 16 -25.96 -2.74 11.08
CA ALA A 16 -25.51 -2.08 12.30
C ALA A 16 -26.68 -1.44 13.04
N GLU A 17 -26.45 -1.05 14.30
CA GLU A 17 -27.45 -0.41 15.16
C GLU A 17 -27.89 0.97 14.64
N THR A 18 -27.00 1.67 13.92
CA THR A 18 -27.28 2.98 13.33
C THR A 18 -26.77 3.06 11.89
N SER A 19 -27.35 3.97 11.09
CA SER A 19 -26.91 4.21 9.72
C SER A 19 -25.46 4.73 9.64
N GLU A 20 -25.01 5.50 10.64
CA GLU A 20 -23.66 6.04 10.71
C GLU A 20 -22.61 4.93 10.95
N ILE A 21 -22.92 3.97 11.82
CA ILE A 21 -22.06 2.80 12.04
C ILE A 21 -22.04 1.94 10.77
N ALA A 22 -23.20 1.72 10.14
CA ALA A 22 -23.29 0.97 8.89
C ALA A 22 -22.45 1.61 7.77
N GLU A 23 -22.50 2.94 7.66
CA GLU A 23 -21.71 3.71 6.69
C GLU A 23 -20.21 3.60 6.97
N THR A 24 -19.80 3.77 8.23
CA THR A 24 -18.38 3.65 8.62
C THR A 24 -17.82 2.26 8.33
N VAL A 25 -18.56 1.21 8.72
CA VAL A 25 -18.17 -0.18 8.47
C VAL A 25 -18.08 -0.46 6.98
N ALA A 26 -19.05 0.03 6.19
CA ALA A 26 -19.02 -0.09 4.75
C ALA A 26 -17.77 0.55 4.15
N TYR A 27 -17.41 1.78 4.56
CA TYR A 27 -16.20 2.44 4.06
C TYR A 27 -14.91 1.73 4.44
N VAL A 28 -14.81 1.21 5.66
CA VAL A 28 -13.60 0.50 6.11
C VAL A 28 -13.40 -0.78 5.30
N TYR A 29 -14.40 -1.65 5.22
CA TYR A 29 -14.23 -2.93 4.52
C TYR A 29 -14.12 -2.77 3.01
N PHE A 30 -14.89 -1.85 2.43
CA PHE A 30 -14.75 -1.56 1.01
C PHE A 30 -13.41 -0.87 0.70
N GLY A 31 -12.93 0.01 1.60
CA GLY A 31 -11.62 0.63 1.52
C GLY A 31 -10.50 -0.41 1.52
N HIS A 32 -10.51 -1.34 2.48
CA HIS A 32 -9.52 -2.42 2.54
C HIS A 32 -9.50 -3.29 1.28
N MET A 33 -10.68 -3.66 0.76
CA MET A 33 -10.78 -4.39 -0.51
C MET A 33 -10.13 -3.60 -1.65
N ILE A 34 -10.42 -2.30 -1.75
CA ILE A 34 -9.88 -1.46 -2.82
C ILE A 34 -8.36 -1.30 -2.69
N ASP A 35 -7.85 -1.19 -1.47
CA ASP A 35 -6.42 -1.13 -1.21
C ASP A 35 -5.72 -2.41 -1.67
N VAL A 36 -6.33 -3.59 -1.46
CA VAL A 36 -5.82 -4.87 -1.98
C VAL A 36 -5.83 -4.89 -3.52
N ILE A 37 -6.94 -4.51 -4.17
CA ILE A 37 -7.02 -4.46 -5.64
C ILE A 37 -5.94 -3.54 -6.20
N ALA A 38 -5.80 -2.34 -5.62
CA ALA A 38 -4.83 -1.33 -6.01
C ALA A 38 -3.40 -1.86 -5.86
N PHE A 39 -3.10 -2.52 -4.75
CA PHE A 39 -1.81 -3.13 -4.48
C PHE A 39 -1.47 -4.28 -5.44
N GLU A 40 -2.39 -5.21 -5.67
CA GLU A 40 -2.13 -6.38 -6.53
C GLU A 40 -1.93 -6.00 -7.99
N ASN A 41 -2.63 -4.97 -8.45
CA ASN A 41 -2.52 -4.47 -9.82
C ASN A 41 -1.49 -3.36 -9.97
N ASP A 42 -0.90 -2.89 -8.87
CA ASP A 42 0.02 -1.76 -8.82
C ASP A 42 -0.52 -0.47 -9.50
N ILE A 43 -1.78 -0.14 -9.19
CA ILE A 43 -2.49 1.02 -9.76
C ILE A 43 -3.11 1.89 -8.69
N ALA A 44 -3.28 3.18 -8.98
CA ALA A 44 -4.08 4.07 -8.16
C ALA A 44 -5.57 3.79 -8.39
N ILE A 45 -6.32 3.59 -7.31
CA ILE A 45 -7.79 3.48 -7.34
C ILE A 45 -8.34 4.49 -6.34
N SER A 46 -9.08 5.47 -6.85
CA SER A 46 -9.70 6.51 -6.04
C SER A 46 -11.15 6.17 -5.74
N LEU A 47 -11.53 6.31 -4.48
CA LEU A 47 -12.91 6.16 -4.02
C LEU A 47 -13.58 7.53 -3.93
N PHE A 48 -14.70 7.68 -4.64
CA PHE A 48 -15.51 8.90 -4.58
C PHE A 48 -16.84 8.59 -3.89
N THR A 49 -17.14 9.32 -2.83
CA THR A 49 -18.48 9.29 -2.22
C THR A 49 -19.49 9.99 -3.13
N ARG A 50 -20.79 9.81 -2.88
CA ARG A 50 -21.90 10.30 -3.72
C ARG A 50 -21.83 11.80 -4.07
N ASN A 51 -21.08 12.59 -3.28
CA ASN A 51 -20.89 14.04 -3.44
C ASN A 51 -19.53 14.43 -4.06
N GLY A 52 -18.63 13.47 -4.28
CA GLY A 52 -17.35 13.71 -4.93
C GLY A 52 -17.55 13.87 -6.44
N GLN A 53 -17.30 15.07 -6.96
CA GLN A 53 -17.11 15.27 -8.40
C GLN A 53 -15.79 14.61 -8.80
N GLY A 54 -15.80 13.29 -8.97
CA GLY A 54 -14.72 12.58 -9.65
C GLY A 54 -14.53 13.20 -11.04
N ASN A 55 -13.28 13.43 -11.43
CA ASN A 55 -12.95 14.13 -12.67
C ASN A 55 -13.31 13.25 -13.88
N ARG A 56 -14.57 13.36 -14.36
CA ARG A 56 -15.16 12.52 -15.42
C ARG A 56 -14.49 12.67 -16.80
N ASN A 57 -13.49 13.55 -16.94
CA ASN A 57 -12.85 13.90 -18.21
C ASN A 57 -11.39 13.46 -18.32
N ALA A 58 -10.88 12.62 -17.40
CA ALA A 58 -9.50 12.13 -17.50
C ALA A 58 -9.33 11.18 -18.70
N LYS A 59 -8.45 11.54 -19.64
CA LYS A 59 -8.02 10.67 -20.74
C LYS A 59 -6.89 9.77 -20.26
N TYR A 60 -7.23 8.56 -19.82
CA TYR A 60 -6.24 7.55 -19.47
C TYR A 60 -5.67 6.88 -20.72
N LEU A 61 -4.33 6.79 -20.81
CA LEU A 61 -3.60 6.15 -21.92
C LEU A 61 -3.75 4.62 -21.90
N THR A 62 -3.91 4.03 -20.72
CA THR A 62 -4.06 2.59 -20.49
C THR A 62 -5.16 2.33 -19.47
N ARG A 63 -5.81 1.18 -19.56
CA ARG A 63 -6.88 0.76 -18.64
C ARG A 63 -6.69 -0.71 -18.28
N ARG A 64 -6.76 -1.01 -16.99
CA ARG A 64 -6.88 -2.39 -16.50
C ARG A 64 -8.35 -2.76 -16.52
N ARG A 65 -8.69 -3.90 -17.13
CA ARG A 65 -10.03 -4.49 -16.99
C ARG A 65 -10.06 -5.26 -15.67
N LEU A 66 -10.98 -4.89 -14.80
CA LEU A 66 -11.30 -5.61 -13.57
C LEU A 66 -12.65 -6.30 -13.75
N GLU A 67 -12.76 -7.52 -13.26
CA GLU A 67 -13.95 -8.35 -13.29
C GLU A 67 -14.52 -8.52 -11.89
N LYS A 68 -15.76 -8.99 -11.80
CA LYS A 68 -16.43 -9.22 -10.50
C LYS A 68 -15.59 -10.12 -9.58
N ALA A 69 -14.91 -11.12 -10.16
CA ALA A 69 -14.03 -12.03 -9.43
C ALA A 69 -12.89 -11.29 -8.71
N ASP A 70 -12.26 -10.30 -9.34
CA ASP A 70 -11.18 -9.52 -8.71
C ASP A 70 -11.66 -8.81 -7.43
N PHE A 71 -12.89 -8.29 -7.44
CA PHE A 71 -13.47 -7.63 -6.26
C PHE A 71 -13.79 -8.60 -5.14
N ILE A 72 -14.30 -9.79 -5.48
CA ILE A 72 -14.60 -10.84 -4.50
C ILE A 72 -13.31 -11.33 -3.86
N GLU A 73 -12.33 -11.72 -4.68
CA GLU A 73 -11.03 -12.23 -4.24
C GLU A 73 -10.33 -11.20 -3.34
N SER A 74 -10.25 -9.93 -3.78
CA SER A 74 -9.63 -8.89 -2.96
C SER A 74 -10.38 -8.59 -1.66
N PHE A 75 -11.70 -8.77 -1.63
CA PHE A 75 -12.48 -8.61 -0.40
C PHE A 75 -12.15 -9.74 0.59
N GLU A 76 -12.09 -10.98 0.11
CA GLU A 76 -11.74 -12.14 0.91
C GLU A 76 -10.30 -12.05 1.43
N ILE A 77 -9.35 -11.68 0.57
CA ILE A 77 -7.96 -11.40 0.95
C ILE A 77 -7.92 -10.33 2.03
N ALA A 78 -8.59 -9.19 1.84
CA ALA A 78 -8.63 -8.11 2.83
C ALA A 78 -9.15 -8.58 4.19
N ARG A 79 -10.25 -9.35 4.20
CA ARG A 79 -10.84 -9.91 5.43
C ARG A 79 -9.92 -10.91 6.12
N ARG A 80 -9.22 -11.74 5.36
CA ARG A 80 -8.25 -12.70 5.91
C ARG A 80 -7.03 -11.99 6.49
N LEU A 81 -6.46 -11.04 5.76
CA LEU A 81 -5.35 -10.21 6.23
C LEU A 81 -5.70 -9.43 7.49
N GLU A 82 -6.93 -8.93 7.61
CA GLU A 82 -7.38 -8.20 8.80
C GLU A 82 -7.28 -9.05 10.09
N VAL A 83 -7.54 -10.34 9.97
CA VAL A 83 -7.49 -11.29 11.09
C VAL A 83 -6.09 -11.86 11.29
N GLU A 84 -5.46 -12.33 10.22
CA GLU A 84 -4.21 -13.11 10.28
C GLU A 84 -2.96 -12.23 10.23
N GLU A 85 -2.96 -11.19 9.39
CA GLU A 85 -1.78 -10.39 9.07
C GLU A 85 -2.09 -8.86 9.04
N PRO A 86 -2.61 -8.26 10.13
CA PRO A 86 -3.12 -6.88 10.13
C PRO A 86 -2.04 -5.83 9.87
N LYS A 87 -0.76 -6.16 10.08
CA LYS A 87 0.37 -5.29 9.75
C LYS A 87 0.61 -5.23 8.24
N LEU A 88 0.46 -6.35 7.53
CA LEU A 88 0.53 -6.41 6.08
C LEU A 88 -0.65 -5.65 5.45
N LEU A 89 -1.88 -5.84 5.95
CA LEU A 89 -3.03 -5.06 5.47
C LEU A 89 -2.81 -3.55 5.62
N ARG A 90 -2.30 -3.13 6.78
CA ARG A 90 -1.97 -1.72 7.03
C ARG A 90 -0.90 -1.20 6.06
N ALA A 91 0.12 -2.00 5.77
CA ALA A 91 1.16 -1.63 4.81
C ALA A 91 0.58 -1.49 3.40
N ILE A 92 -0.33 -2.38 2.99
CA ILE A 92 -1.08 -2.30 1.73
C ILE A 92 -1.90 -1.01 1.65
N GLY A 93 -2.60 -0.62 2.71
CA GLY A 93 -3.33 0.66 2.77
C GLY A 93 -2.41 1.89 2.62
N TRP A 94 -1.23 1.87 3.25
CA TRP A 94 -0.22 2.92 3.04
C TRP A 94 0.31 2.95 1.62
N TYR A 95 0.50 1.80 0.98
CA TYR A 95 0.90 1.71 -0.42
C TYR A 95 -0.15 2.37 -1.34
N SER A 96 -1.41 1.98 -1.19
CA SER A 96 -2.56 2.55 -1.91
C SER A 96 -2.67 4.07 -1.71
N LYS A 97 -2.45 4.56 -0.48
CA LYS A 97 -2.38 6.01 -0.21
C LYS A 97 -1.26 6.70 -1.00
N GLY A 98 -0.08 6.08 -1.10
CA GLY A 98 1.04 6.59 -1.89
C GLY A 98 0.69 6.72 -3.38
N LYS A 99 -0.04 5.73 -3.94
CA LYS A 99 -0.51 5.77 -5.33
C LYS A 99 -1.53 6.88 -5.60
N ASN A 100 -2.34 7.24 -4.59
CA ASN A 100 -3.47 8.16 -4.74
C ASN A 100 -3.17 9.62 -4.35
N THR A 101 -2.06 9.91 -3.66
CA THR A 101 -1.68 11.29 -3.32
C THR A 101 -0.89 11.93 -4.44
N GLU A 102 -1.01 13.25 -4.65
CA GLU A 102 -0.15 14.01 -5.58
C GLU A 102 0.97 14.77 -4.88
N ASN A 103 0.89 14.91 -3.55
CA ASN A 103 1.92 15.59 -2.78
C ASN A 103 3.17 14.71 -2.66
N THR A 104 4.33 15.23 -3.07
CA THR A 104 5.60 14.49 -3.09
C THR A 104 6.02 13.98 -1.71
N PHE A 105 5.88 14.80 -0.65
CA PHE A 105 6.22 14.37 0.69
C PHE A 105 5.27 13.29 1.19
N ASP A 106 3.97 13.41 0.90
CA ASP A 106 3.00 12.37 1.23
C ASP A 106 3.28 11.06 0.48
N LYS A 107 3.68 11.10 -0.81
CA LYS A 107 4.12 9.90 -1.56
C LYS A 107 5.30 9.24 -0.86
N PHE A 108 6.34 10.03 -0.58
CA PHE A 108 7.53 9.55 0.10
C PHE A 108 7.18 8.91 1.45
N PHE A 109 6.41 9.61 2.28
CA PHE A 109 6.00 9.11 3.58
C PHE A 109 5.19 7.84 3.50
N SER A 110 4.26 7.79 2.55
CA SER A 110 3.36 6.66 2.42
C SER A 110 4.15 5.41 2.07
N TYR A 111 5.02 5.46 1.05
CA TYR A 111 5.85 4.32 0.66
C TYR A 111 6.92 3.96 1.71
N TRP A 112 7.52 4.94 2.38
CA TRP A 112 8.44 4.65 3.49
C TRP A 112 7.72 3.96 4.66
N ASN A 113 6.49 4.36 4.99
CA ASN A 113 5.71 3.73 6.04
C ASN A 113 5.42 2.25 5.73
N VAL A 114 5.23 1.87 4.46
CA VAL A 114 5.13 0.46 4.05
C VAL A 114 6.37 -0.29 4.51
N ILE A 115 7.56 0.18 4.14
CA ILE A 115 8.84 -0.46 4.48
C ILE A 115 9.04 -0.50 6.00
N GLU A 116 8.71 0.58 6.71
CA GLU A 116 8.92 0.65 8.16
C GLU A 116 7.97 -0.29 8.93
N ILE A 117 6.70 -0.36 8.52
CA ILE A 117 5.71 -1.28 9.11
C ILE A 117 6.16 -2.73 8.87
N LEU A 118 6.51 -3.06 7.63
CA LEU A 118 6.88 -4.41 7.25
C LEU A 118 8.21 -4.82 7.88
N GLY A 119 9.21 -3.95 7.84
CA GLY A 119 10.49 -4.20 8.48
C GLY A 119 10.37 -4.46 9.98
N LYS A 120 9.47 -3.76 10.68
CA LYS A 120 9.19 -4.01 12.11
C LYS A 120 8.45 -5.32 12.37
N ALA A 121 7.56 -5.73 11.49
CA ALA A 121 6.67 -6.88 11.70
C ALA A 121 7.24 -8.19 11.16
N TYR A 122 8.01 -8.13 10.07
CA TYR A 122 8.45 -9.29 9.29
C TYR A 122 9.98 -9.27 9.15
N HIS A 123 10.66 -9.69 10.22
CA HIS A 123 12.10 -9.89 10.22
C HIS A 123 12.46 -11.03 11.19
N THR A 124 13.53 -11.74 10.88
CA THR A 124 14.16 -12.71 11.76
C THR A 124 14.79 -11.98 12.93
N GLN A 125 14.46 -12.37 14.15
CA GLN A 125 15.05 -11.72 15.32
C GLN A 125 16.53 -12.09 15.46
N THR A 126 17.38 -11.06 15.47
CA THR A 126 18.83 -11.17 15.71
C THR A 126 19.29 -10.15 16.74
N ALA A 127 20.49 -10.32 17.29
CA ALA A 127 21.12 -9.33 18.18
C ALA A 127 21.22 -7.92 17.54
N ARG A 128 21.28 -7.84 16.20
CA ARG A 128 21.31 -6.57 15.47
C ARG A 128 19.91 -5.92 15.41
N THR A 129 18.85 -6.71 15.18
CA THR A 129 17.47 -6.20 15.08
C THR A 129 16.97 -5.54 16.37
N GLN A 130 17.50 -5.94 17.53
CA GLN A 130 17.20 -5.31 18.82
C GLN A 130 17.71 -3.86 18.91
N LYS A 131 18.64 -3.45 18.03
CA LYS A 131 19.24 -2.11 18.00
C LYS A 131 18.48 -1.11 17.12
N GLY A 132 17.18 -1.32 16.94
CA GLY A 132 16.28 -0.35 16.31
C GLY A 132 15.86 -0.66 14.88
N VAL A 133 14.94 0.16 14.36
CA VAL A 133 14.16 -0.10 13.15
C VAL A 133 14.99 -0.27 11.88
N LYS A 134 16.08 0.47 11.70
CA LYS A 134 16.95 0.32 10.51
C LYS A 134 17.49 -1.09 10.39
N ASN A 135 17.85 -1.71 11.50
CA ASN A 135 18.36 -3.09 11.54
C ASN A 135 17.24 -4.11 11.29
N MET A 136 16.02 -3.82 11.75
CA MET A 136 14.85 -4.65 11.45
C MET A 136 14.51 -4.61 9.96
N ILE A 137 14.52 -3.42 9.34
CA ILE A 137 14.32 -3.25 7.88
C ILE A 137 15.42 -3.99 7.11
N TYR A 138 16.68 -3.79 7.48
CA TYR A 138 17.81 -4.47 6.85
C TYR A 138 17.67 -6.00 6.92
N GLN A 139 17.28 -6.54 8.08
CA GLN A 139 17.04 -7.97 8.23
C GLN A 139 15.83 -8.45 7.41
N SER A 140 14.75 -7.67 7.37
CA SER A 140 13.59 -7.96 6.51
C SER A 140 13.99 -8.03 5.03
N PHE A 141 14.88 -7.13 4.57
CA PHE A 141 15.38 -7.19 3.20
C PHE A 141 16.23 -8.45 2.99
N LEU A 142 17.04 -8.88 3.96
CA LEU A 142 17.74 -10.17 3.86
C LEU A 142 16.76 -11.34 3.74
N ASP A 143 15.72 -11.35 4.57
CA ASP A 143 14.77 -12.46 4.65
C ASP A 143 13.90 -12.57 3.38
N TYR A 144 13.56 -11.45 2.74
CA TYR A 144 12.59 -11.42 1.64
C TYR A 144 13.16 -11.04 0.27
N PHE A 145 14.32 -10.37 0.20
CA PHE A 145 15.02 -10.10 -1.06
C PHE A 145 16.25 -10.97 -1.27
N GLY A 146 16.78 -11.60 -0.21
CA GLY A 146 18.04 -12.32 -0.25
C GLY A 146 19.24 -11.42 0.06
N SER A 147 20.39 -11.73 -0.50
CA SER A 147 21.65 -11.01 -0.29
C SER A 147 21.57 -9.54 -0.78
N GLU A 148 22.43 -8.67 -0.24
CA GLU A 148 22.44 -7.23 -0.59
C GLU A 148 22.55 -6.95 -2.09
N ASN A 149 23.23 -7.83 -2.83
CA ASN A 149 23.40 -7.71 -4.28
C ASN A 149 22.07 -7.86 -5.05
N GLU A 150 21.09 -8.55 -4.47
CA GLU A 150 19.77 -8.79 -5.07
C GLU A 150 18.80 -7.62 -4.80
N TRP A 151 19.15 -6.70 -3.90
CA TRP A 151 18.25 -5.64 -3.48
C TRP A 151 18.04 -4.58 -4.57
N ASN A 152 18.99 -4.42 -5.49
CA ASN A 152 18.96 -3.39 -6.54
C ASN A 152 18.74 -1.97 -5.97
N ILE A 153 19.41 -1.64 -4.87
CA ILE A 153 19.43 -0.31 -4.25
C ILE A 153 20.88 0.12 -3.97
N PRO A 154 21.16 1.43 -3.89
CA PRO A 154 22.47 1.92 -3.50
C PRO A 154 22.92 1.41 -2.12
N ASN A 155 24.23 1.33 -1.91
CA ASN A 155 24.80 1.13 -0.58
C ASN A 155 24.28 2.21 0.38
N VAL A 156 24.13 1.86 1.66
CA VAL A 156 23.60 2.73 2.73
C VAL A 156 22.23 3.36 2.46
N TRP A 157 21.47 2.87 1.48
CA TRP A 157 20.16 3.43 1.10
C TRP A 157 19.18 3.47 2.27
N ILE A 158 19.12 2.43 3.10
CA ILE A 158 18.23 2.40 4.29
C ILE A 158 18.57 3.53 5.25
N ASP A 159 19.86 3.82 5.48
CA ASP A 159 20.29 4.89 6.36
C ASP A 159 19.92 6.27 5.79
N ILE A 160 20.15 6.49 4.49
CA ILE A 160 19.80 7.73 3.79
C ILE A 160 18.30 7.97 3.86
N MET A 161 17.48 6.97 3.52
CA MET A 161 16.03 7.12 3.50
C MET A 161 15.45 7.33 4.90
N TYR A 162 16.00 6.64 5.91
CA TYR A 162 15.60 6.86 7.30
C TYR A 162 15.94 8.28 7.79
N GLN A 163 17.11 8.79 7.43
CA GLN A 163 17.48 10.18 7.73
C GLN A 163 16.54 11.16 7.04
N LYS A 164 16.28 10.97 5.74
CA LYS A 164 15.33 11.81 4.97
C LYS A 164 13.95 11.82 5.60
N ARG A 165 13.44 10.66 6.01
CA ARG A 165 12.18 10.56 6.74
C ARG A 165 12.20 11.42 8.01
N ASN A 166 13.26 11.37 8.80
CA ASN A 166 13.35 12.18 10.03
C ASN A 166 13.42 13.68 9.73
N GLU A 167 14.12 14.09 8.67
CA GLU A 167 14.16 15.49 8.23
C GLU A 167 12.75 16.02 7.91
N VAL A 168 11.91 15.23 7.22
CA VAL A 168 10.55 15.66 6.90
C VAL A 168 9.64 15.65 8.15
N VAL A 169 9.71 14.63 9.01
CA VAL A 169 8.84 14.53 10.21
C VAL A 169 9.10 15.66 11.21
N HIS A 170 10.36 16.06 11.38
CA HIS A 170 10.73 17.07 12.36
C HIS A 170 10.69 18.49 11.81
N GLY A 171 10.07 18.70 10.63
CA GLY A 171 9.93 20.01 10.01
C GLY A 171 11.26 20.63 9.58
N GLY A 172 12.30 19.81 9.40
CA GLY A 172 13.64 20.26 9.01
C GLY A 172 13.82 20.44 7.50
N GLN A 173 12.83 20.09 6.68
CA GLN A 173 12.82 20.32 5.24
C GLN A 173 11.99 21.57 4.94
N ASP A 174 12.62 22.58 4.35
CA ASP A 174 11.91 23.69 3.74
C ASP A 174 11.01 23.17 2.61
N ASN A 175 9.82 23.74 2.44
CA ASN A 175 8.92 23.44 1.33
C ASN A 175 9.39 24.07 0.00
N THR A 176 10.72 24.20 -0.19
CA THR A 176 11.32 24.78 -1.38
C THR A 176 11.14 23.85 -2.57
N VAL A 177 11.17 24.42 -3.77
CA VAL A 177 11.13 23.66 -5.02
C VAL A 177 12.30 22.66 -5.10
N GLU A 178 13.46 23.01 -4.55
CA GLU A 178 14.63 22.13 -4.50
C GLU A 178 14.40 20.89 -3.63
N ALA A 179 13.83 21.06 -2.44
CA ALA A 179 13.44 19.96 -1.57
C ALA A 179 12.42 19.04 -2.26
N ILE A 180 11.38 19.62 -2.87
CA ILE A 180 10.36 18.85 -3.60
C ILE A 180 10.99 18.06 -4.75
N ASN A 181 11.88 18.66 -5.54
CA ASN A 181 12.55 17.98 -6.65
C ASN A 181 13.46 16.84 -6.17
N ASN A 182 14.17 17.03 -5.05
CA ASN A 182 15.02 16.01 -4.46
C ASN A 182 14.20 14.78 -4.04
N PHE A 183 13.10 14.98 -3.32
CA PHE A 183 12.21 13.89 -2.92
C PHE A 183 11.50 13.23 -4.12
N SER A 184 11.08 14.03 -5.11
CA SER A 184 10.43 13.53 -6.32
C SER A 184 11.30 12.52 -7.06
N GLY A 185 12.62 12.75 -7.13
CA GLY A 185 13.57 11.81 -7.72
C GLY A 185 13.71 10.48 -6.97
N MET A 186 13.39 10.44 -5.67
CA MET A 186 13.48 9.23 -4.83
C MET A 186 12.20 8.40 -4.85
N VAL A 187 11.04 9.04 -5.06
CA VAL A 187 9.71 8.40 -4.97
C VAL A 187 9.59 7.16 -5.86
N PRO A 188 9.98 7.16 -7.14
CA PRO A 188 9.81 5.98 -8.00
C PRO A 188 10.53 4.73 -7.48
N LYS A 189 11.77 4.89 -6.99
CA LYS A 189 12.52 3.76 -6.43
C LYS A 189 11.96 3.30 -5.08
N LEU A 190 11.48 4.24 -4.28
CA LEU A 190 10.85 3.93 -3.01
C LEU A 190 9.52 3.19 -3.20
N GLU A 191 8.72 3.60 -4.18
CA GLU A 191 7.49 2.89 -4.62
C GLU A 191 7.82 1.46 -5.02
N GLU A 192 8.76 1.26 -5.95
CA GLU A 192 9.22 -0.06 -6.42
C GLU A 192 9.62 -0.97 -5.25
N ILE A 193 10.49 -0.49 -4.36
CA ILE A 193 11.01 -1.28 -3.25
C ILE A 193 9.93 -1.58 -2.22
N SER A 194 9.05 -0.62 -1.93
CA SER A 194 7.95 -0.81 -0.99
C SER A 194 6.95 -1.85 -1.50
N HIS A 195 6.61 -1.81 -2.79
CA HIS A 195 5.72 -2.77 -3.43
C HIS A 195 6.34 -4.15 -3.43
N ARG A 196 7.59 -4.27 -3.86
CA ARG A 196 8.30 -5.54 -3.94
C ARG A 196 8.43 -6.21 -2.57
N LEU A 197 8.76 -5.46 -1.52
CA LEU A 197 8.82 -6.01 -0.17
C LEU A 197 7.45 -6.53 0.28
N ALA A 198 6.42 -5.71 0.15
CA ALA A 198 5.06 -6.09 0.51
C ALA A 198 4.60 -7.33 -0.27
N LYS A 199 4.94 -7.42 -1.56
CA LYS A 199 4.59 -8.55 -2.42
C LYS A 199 5.32 -9.84 -2.02
N ASN A 200 6.63 -9.79 -1.77
CA ASN A 200 7.38 -10.97 -1.33
C ASN A 200 6.88 -11.49 0.03
N ILE A 201 6.54 -10.58 0.95
CA ILE A 201 5.93 -10.95 2.24
C ILE A 201 4.55 -11.56 2.01
N PHE A 202 3.70 -10.91 1.20
CA PHE A 202 2.37 -11.41 0.86
C PHE A 202 2.43 -12.83 0.27
N GLU A 203 3.28 -13.06 -0.72
CA GLU A 203 3.45 -14.37 -1.38
C GLU A 203 4.05 -15.44 -0.43
N SER A 204 4.84 -15.04 0.56
CA SER A 204 5.35 -15.97 1.60
C SER A 204 4.28 -16.44 2.58
N LYS A 205 3.18 -15.69 2.70
CA LYS A 205 2.09 -15.93 3.64
C LYS A 205 0.85 -16.51 2.97
N TYR A 206 0.63 -16.17 1.71
CA TYR A 206 -0.58 -16.50 0.97
C TYR A 206 -0.24 -17.18 -0.34
N ASN A 207 -0.79 -18.38 -0.53
CA ASN A 207 -0.84 -19.02 -1.82
C ASN A 207 -2.15 -18.63 -2.50
N ARG A 208 -2.08 -18.00 -3.68
CA ARG A 208 -3.27 -17.59 -4.44
C ARG A 208 -4.24 -18.74 -4.72
N ARG A 209 -3.73 -19.97 -4.81
CA ARG A 209 -4.57 -21.17 -5.01
C ARG A 209 -5.56 -21.42 -3.88
N ASP A 210 -5.34 -20.83 -2.70
CA ASP A 210 -6.26 -20.94 -1.57
C ASP A 210 -7.60 -20.20 -1.84
N PHE A 211 -7.66 -19.34 -2.88
CA PHE A 211 -8.82 -18.51 -3.22
C PHE A 211 -9.53 -18.94 -4.52
N GLU A 212 -9.05 -20.00 -5.20
CA GLU A 212 -9.66 -20.50 -6.45
C GLU A 212 -11.01 -21.23 -6.23
N TYR A 213 -11.45 -21.43 -4.98
CA TYR A 213 -12.62 -22.25 -4.64
C TYR A 213 -13.72 -21.50 -3.89
N PHE A 214 -14.32 -20.48 -4.51
CA PHE A 214 -15.65 -20.03 -4.11
C PHE A 214 -16.48 -19.66 -5.34
N ASP A 215 -17.10 -20.69 -5.93
CA ASP A 215 -18.21 -20.49 -6.88
C ASP A 215 -19.38 -19.85 -6.14
N PHE A 216 -19.73 -18.60 -6.51
CA PHE A 216 -20.96 -17.91 -6.11
C PHE A 216 -21.96 -17.87 -7.28
#